data_AF-J9EBV9-F1
#
_entry.id   AF-J9EBV9-F1
#
_cell.length_a   1.000
_cell.length_b   1.000
_cell.length_c   1.000
_cell.angle_alpha   90.00
_cell.angle_beta   90.00
_cell.angle_gamma   90.00
#
_symmetry.space_group_name_H-M   'P 1'
#
loop_
_entity.id
_entity.type
_entity.pdbx_description
1 polymer ?
#
loop_
_entity_poly.entity_id
_entity_poly.type
_entity_poly.pdbx_seq_one_letter_code
_entity_poly.pdbx_strand_id
1 'polypeptide(L)'
;MNLQQYLSNYGYMKEIISQTLPNLPSSEAILRHNSLTISDALKKFQKFAGLKPTGKLDVETMKKMQQKRCGRPDVIALRQQGKYKWEKNDLTYSIESLTNELSESEVRDALKKAFDTWSAVTRITLNEISKKG
;
A
#
# COMPACT_ATOMS: atom_id res chain seq x y z
N MET A 1 -1.77 7.85 16.14
CA MET A 1 -0.67 6.95 15.73
C MET A 1 0.65 7.64 16.03
N ASN A 2 1.58 6.98 16.73
CA ASN A 2 2.91 7.56 17.02
C ASN A 2 3.86 7.41 15.81
N LEU A 3 5.01 8.11 15.84
CA LEU A 3 5.97 8.13 14.72
C LEU A 3 6.47 6.74 14.34
N GLN A 4 6.85 5.93 15.32
CA GLN A 4 7.42 4.59 15.11
C GLN A 4 6.39 3.66 14.45
N GLN A 5 5.14 3.71 14.92
CA GLN A 5 4.02 2.97 14.35
C GLN A 5 3.74 3.41 12.91
N TYR A 6 3.78 4.71 12.63
CA TYR A 6 3.62 5.22 11.26
C TYR A 6 4.69 4.64 10.34
N LEU A 7 5.96 4.80 10.71
CA LEU A 7 7.08 4.36 9.88
C LEU A 7 7.05 2.85 9.64
N SER A 8 6.66 2.06 10.64
CA SER A 8 6.45 0.63 10.49
C SER A 8 5.25 0.28 9.60
N ASN A 9 4.10 0.91 9.80
CA ASN A 9 2.87 0.66 9.03
C ASN A 9 3.08 0.90 7.53
N TYR A 10 3.92 1.87 7.17
CA TYR A 10 4.21 2.19 5.78
C TYR A 10 5.49 1.52 5.23
N GLY A 11 6.11 0.61 5.99
CA GLY A 11 7.24 -0.22 5.54
C GLY A 11 8.62 0.44 5.63
N TYR A 12 8.74 1.59 6.27
CA TYR A 12 10.01 2.29 6.46
C TYR A 12 10.86 1.75 7.62
N MET A 13 10.24 0.99 8.54
CA MET A 13 10.91 0.40 9.69
C MET A 13 10.52 -1.08 9.89
N LYS A 14 11.47 -1.88 10.38
CA LYS A 14 11.42 -3.36 10.39
C LYS A 14 10.58 -3.96 11.54
N GLU A 15 10.30 -3.20 12.60
CA GLU A 15 9.82 -3.76 13.88
C GLU A 15 8.40 -4.33 13.91
N ILE A 16 7.59 -4.22 12.84
CA ILE A 16 6.23 -4.81 12.82
C ILE A 16 6.11 -5.99 11.84
N ILE A 17 7.05 -6.13 10.90
CA ILE A 17 6.97 -7.20 9.89
C ILE A 17 7.28 -8.57 10.50
N SER A 18 8.08 -8.63 11.58
CA SER A 18 8.41 -9.89 12.26
C SER A 18 7.30 -10.44 13.16
N GLN A 19 6.41 -9.59 13.68
CA GLN A 19 5.34 -10.01 14.59
C GLN A 19 4.04 -10.37 13.86
N THR A 20 3.85 -9.89 12.63
CA THR A 20 2.62 -10.12 11.85
C THR A 20 2.71 -11.30 10.88
N LEU A 21 3.90 -11.90 10.68
CA LEU A 21 4.10 -13.04 9.76
C LEU A 21 5.03 -14.09 10.40
N PRO A 22 4.50 -15.06 11.18
CA PRO A 22 5.30 -16.01 11.96
C PRO A 22 6.12 -17.01 11.11
N ASN A 23 5.86 -17.14 9.81
CA ASN A 23 6.49 -18.13 8.92
C ASN A 23 7.46 -17.53 7.89
N LEU A 24 8.06 -16.36 8.17
CA LEU A 24 9.13 -15.84 7.31
C LEU A 24 10.42 -16.63 7.56
N PRO A 25 11.04 -17.29 6.56
CA PRO A 25 12.34 -17.90 6.77
C PRO A 25 13.32 -16.82 7.22
N SER A 26 13.97 -17.06 8.36
CA SER A 26 15.05 -16.26 8.91
C SER A 26 16.28 -16.38 8.01
N SER A 27 16.21 -15.89 6.78
CA SER A 27 17.38 -15.81 5.94
C SER A 27 18.28 -14.74 6.55
N GLU A 28 19.41 -15.17 7.10
CA GLU A 28 20.45 -14.34 7.71
C GLU A 28 20.93 -13.21 6.78
N ALA A 29 20.70 -13.32 5.46
CA ALA A 29 20.91 -12.24 4.50
C ALA A 29 20.02 -10.99 4.75
N ILE A 30 18.81 -11.17 5.31
CA ILE A 30 17.89 -10.08 5.72
C ILE A 30 18.30 -9.50 7.10
N LEU A 31 19.05 -10.26 7.90
CA LEU A 31 19.51 -9.86 9.23
C LEU A 31 20.81 -9.03 9.19
N ARG A 32 21.63 -9.17 8.14
CA ARG A 32 22.94 -8.52 8.05
C ARG A 32 22.94 -7.05 7.59
N HIS A 33 21.81 -6.48 7.13
CA HIS A 33 21.74 -5.08 6.72
C HIS A 33 20.74 -4.25 7.54
N ASN A 34 21.31 -3.36 8.36
CA ASN A 34 20.73 -2.26 9.12
C ASN A 34 19.88 -2.59 10.35
N SER A 35 20.46 -2.29 11.52
CA SER A 35 19.74 -1.52 12.54
C SER A 35 19.31 -0.18 11.90
N LEU A 36 18.12 -0.14 11.27
CA LEU A 36 17.59 1.10 10.71
C LEU A 36 17.15 1.99 11.88
N THR A 37 17.81 3.12 12.05
CA THR A 37 17.37 4.11 13.03
C THR A 37 16.07 4.77 12.59
N ILE A 38 15.33 5.37 13.51
CA ILE A 38 14.17 6.23 13.19
C ILE A 38 14.58 7.34 12.19
N SER A 39 15.81 7.87 12.30
CA SER A 39 16.31 8.88 11.39
C SER A 39 16.43 8.36 9.95
N ASP A 40 16.90 7.12 9.77
CA ASP A 40 17.01 6.51 8.44
C ASP A 40 15.63 6.21 7.83
N ALA A 41 14.70 5.73 8.65
CA ALA A 41 13.31 5.53 8.25
C ALA A 41 12.65 6.86 7.84
N LEU A 42 12.90 7.93 8.59
CA LEU A 42 12.45 9.29 8.24
C LEU A 42 13.03 9.77 6.91
N LYS A 43 14.34 9.59 6.68
CA LYS A 43 14.97 9.97 5.39
C LYS A 43 14.32 9.24 4.22
N LYS A 44 13.99 7.96 4.38
CA LYS A 44 13.30 7.17 3.35
C LYS A 44 11.89 7.69 3.09
N PHE A 45 11.12 7.96 4.14
CA PHE A 45 9.79 8.55 4.02
C PHE A 45 9.85 9.91 3.33
N GLN A 46 10.73 10.80 3.80
CA GLN A 46 10.91 12.14 3.24
C GLN A 46 11.23 12.08 1.76
N LYS A 47 12.19 11.23 1.36
CA LYS A 47 12.53 11.02 -0.05
C LYS A 47 11.33 10.53 -0.87
N PHE A 48 10.58 9.55 -0.37
CA PHE A 48 9.39 9.03 -1.05
C PHE A 48 8.29 10.11 -1.18
N ALA A 49 8.11 10.93 -0.15
CA ALA A 49 7.12 11.99 -0.11
C ALA A 49 7.53 13.27 -0.86
N GLY A 50 8.70 13.29 -1.50
CA GLY A 50 9.24 14.45 -2.22
C GLY A 50 9.79 15.56 -1.32
N LEU A 51 10.10 15.26 -0.05
CA LEU A 51 10.69 16.19 0.91
C LEU A 51 12.22 16.05 0.97
N LYS A 52 12.89 17.06 1.54
CA LYS A 52 14.33 16.98 1.83
C LYS A 52 14.59 15.89 2.89
N PRO A 53 15.52 14.94 2.66
CA PRO A 53 15.78 13.83 3.58
C PRO A 53 16.63 14.28 4.79
N THR A 54 16.06 15.08 5.68
CA THR A 54 16.71 15.60 6.89
C THR A 54 16.91 14.52 7.97
N GLY A 55 16.08 13.48 7.97
CA GLY A 55 16.04 12.45 9.01
C GLY A 55 15.51 12.95 10.35
N LYS A 56 14.86 14.12 10.36
CA LYS A 56 14.23 14.73 11.53
C LYS A 56 12.72 14.80 11.31
N LEU A 57 11.96 14.71 12.41
CA LEU A 57 10.52 14.97 12.36
C LEU A 57 10.28 16.49 12.36
N ASP A 58 10.59 17.14 11.23
CA ASP A 58 10.35 18.57 11.03
C ASP A 58 8.88 18.87 10.69
N VAL A 59 8.51 20.15 10.72
CA VAL A 59 7.12 20.62 10.53
C VAL A 59 6.55 20.14 9.20
N GLU A 60 7.32 20.22 8.12
CA GLU A 60 6.89 19.76 6.79
C GLU A 60 6.68 18.25 6.76
N THR A 61 7.56 17.48 7.40
CA THR A 61 7.41 16.02 7.55
C THR A 61 6.13 15.68 8.33
N MET A 62 5.88 16.35 9.46
CA MET A 62 4.65 16.13 10.25
C MET A 62 3.39 16.47 9.46
N LYS A 63 3.37 17.62 8.79
CA LYS A 63 2.26 18.05 7.95
C LYS A 63 1.99 17.03 6.85
N LYS A 64 3.03 16.50 6.23
CA LYS A 64 2.93 15.46 5.19
C LYS A 64 2.38 14.14 5.76
N MET A 65 2.87 13.71 6.93
CA MET A 65 2.40 12.48 7.59
C MET A 65 0.93 12.54 8.03
N GLN A 66 0.39 13.73 8.29
CA GLN A 66 -1.01 13.95 8.69
C GLN A 66 -2.01 13.95 7.52
N GLN A 67 -1.54 13.99 6.27
CA GLN A 67 -2.43 13.97 5.11
C GLN A 67 -3.15 12.62 4.98
N LYS A 68 -4.45 12.65 4.63
CA LYS A 68 -5.21 11.45 4.29
C LYS A 68 -4.48 10.71 3.15
N ARG A 69 -4.30 9.41 3.30
CA ARG A 69 -3.54 8.58 2.35
C ARG A 69 -4.06 7.15 2.29
N CYS A 70 -3.61 6.41 1.28
CA CYS A 70 -3.87 4.97 1.17
C CYS A 70 -3.22 4.23 2.35
N GLY A 71 -3.89 3.21 2.89
CA GLY A 71 -3.35 2.37 3.98
C GLY A 71 -2.31 1.33 3.53
N ARG A 72 -2.00 1.24 2.23
CA ARG A 72 -1.00 0.31 1.70
C ARG A 72 0.42 0.80 2.03
N PRO A 73 1.34 -0.08 2.45
CA PRO A 73 2.74 0.30 2.67
C PRO A 73 3.39 0.87 1.41
N ASP A 74 4.23 1.90 1.61
CA ASP A 74 4.96 2.57 0.52
C ASP A 74 6.15 1.72 0.06
N VAL A 75 6.85 1.13 1.03
CA VAL A 75 7.98 0.23 0.77
C VAL A 75 7.50 -1.19 0.95
N ILE A 76 7.18 -1.83 -0.17
CA ILE A 76 6.85 -3.24 -0.22
C ILE A 76 8.14 -3.99 -0.55
N ALA A 77 8.57 -4.88 0.34
CA ALA A 77 9.57 -5.88 -0.03
C ALA A 77 8.94 -6.76 -1.11
N LEU A 78 9.27 -6.52 -2.37
CA LEU A 78 8.79 -7.32 -3.50
C LEU A 78 9.27 -8.76 -3.29
N ARG A 79 8.38 -9.61 -2.78
CA ARG A 79 8.64 -11.03 -2.64
C ARG A 79 8.22 -11.67 -3.96
N GLN A 80 9.23 -11.85 -4.82
CA GLN A 80 9.21 -12.62 -6.06
C GLN A 80 8.62 -11.88 -7.27
N GLN A 81 9.43 -11.81 -8.34
CA GLN A 81 8.99 -11.34 -9.66
C GLN A 81 7.91 -12.29 -10.20
N GLY A 82 6.88 -11.74 -10.86
CA GLY A 82 5.85 -12.52 -11.55
C GLY A 82 4.52 -12.75 -10.80
N LYS A 83 4.46 -12.60 -9.47
CA LYS A 83 3.22 -12.86 -8.69
C LYS A 83 2.20 -11.73 -8.66
N TYR A 84 2.54 -10.53 -9.16
CA TYR A 84 1.69 -9.33 -9.05
C TYR A 84 0.98 -8.96 -10.35
N LYS A 85 1.03 -9.85 -11.36
CA LYS A 85 0.39 -9.66 -12.66
C LYS A 85 -0.67 -10.74 -12.83
N TRP A 86 -1.86 -10.35 -13.25
CA TRP A 86 -2.89 -11.29 -13.67
C TRP A 86 -2.46 -12.03 -14.94
N GLU A 87 -2.67 -13.35 -14.96
CA GLU A 87 -2.37 -14.17 -16.15
C GLU A 87 -3.35 -13.90 -17.30
N LYS A 88 -4.55 -13.45 -16.97
CA LYS A 88 -5.63 -13.11 -17.91
C LYS A 88 -5.88 -11.62 -17.91
N ASN A 89 -6.39 -11.14 -19.04
CA ASN A 89 -6.81 -9.74 -19.21
C ASN A 89 -8.29 -9.56 -18.88
N ASP A 90 -9.12 -10.58 -19.10
CA ASP A 90 -10.55 -10.52 -18.79
C ASP A 90 -10.78 -10.89 -17.34
N LEU A 91 -10.91 -9.87 -16.50
CA LEU A 91 -11.10 -9.97 -15.07
C LEU A 91 -12.57 -9.74 -14.72
N THR A 92 -12.98 -10.30 -13.59
CA THR A 92 -14.31 -10.07 -13.01
C THR A 92 -14.19 -9.60 -11.57
N TYR A 93 -15.19 -8.86 -11.11
CA TYR A 93 -15.30 -8.41 -9.71
C TYR A 93 -16.74 -8.54 -9.20
N SER A 94 -16.90 -8.71 -7.89
CA SER A 94 -18.20 -8.67 -7.20
C SER A 94 -18.18 -7.59 -6.12
N ILE A 95 -19.34 -7.01 -5.83
CA ILE A 95 -19.52 -6.07 -4.73
C ILE A 95 -20.06 -6.85 -3.54
N GLU A 96 -19.18 -7.11 -2.56
CA GLU A 96 -19.53 -7.90 -1.36
C GLU A 96 -20.34 -7.10 -0.34
N SER A 97 -20.13 -5.79 -0.28
CA SER A 97 -20.75 -4.87 0.68
C SER A 97 -20.79 -3.46 0.12
N LEU A 98 -21.86 -2.74 0.42
CA LEU A 98 -22.04 -1.34 0.05
C LEU A 98 -21.77 -0.44 1.26
N THR A 99 -21.37 0.80 0.98
CA THR A 99 -21.34 1.85 2.01
C THR A 99 -22.76 2.38 2.25
N ASN A 100 -23.05 2.85 3.47
CA ASN A 100 -24.30 3.53 3.80
C ASN A 100 -24.28 5.03 3.42
N GLU A 101 -23.14 5.54 2.97
CA GLU A 101 -22.96 6.96 2.63
C GLU A 101 -23.36 7.30 1.18
N LEU A 102 -23.45 6.30 0.31
CA LEU A 102 -23.75 6.45 -1.12
C LEU A 102 -24.82 5.43 -1.54
N SER A 103 -25.59 5.77 -2.57
CA SER A 103 -26.49 4.81 -3.20
C SER A 103 -25.71 3.70 -3.92
N GLU A 104 -26.33 2.53 -4.08
CA GLU A 104 -25.74 1.41 -4.82
C GLU A 104 -25.31 1.80 -6.25
N SER A 105 -26.10 2.65 -6.91
CA SER A 105 -25.78 3.15 -8.25
C SER A 105 -24.53 4.02 -8.26
N GLU A 106 -24.37 4.90 -7.27
CA GLU A 106 -23.18 5.76 -7.15
C GLU A 106 -21.94 4.92 -6.86
N VAL A 107 -22.04 3.89 -6.03
CA VAL A 107 -20.93 2.95 -5.76
C VAL A 107 -20.53 2.23 -7.03
N ARG A 108 -21.49 1.66 -7.78
CA ARG A 108 -21.22 0.96 -9.05
C ARG A 108 -20.60 1.88 -10.10
N ASP A 109 -21.14 3.08 -10.27
CA ASP A 109 -20.59 4.06 -11.22
C ASP A 109 -19.16 4.48 -10.85
N ALA A 110 -18.89 4.73 -9.56
CA ALA A 110 -17.55 5.05 -9.09
C ALA A 110 -16.55 3.91 -9.34
N LEU A 111 -16.94 2.66 -9.03
CA LEU A 111 -16.11 1.48 -9.30
C LEU A 111 -15.86 1.30 -10.80
N LYS A 112 -16.90 1.45 -11.62
CA LYS A 112 -16.77 1.36 -13.08
C LYS A 112 -15.78 2.39 -13.61
N LYS A 113 -15.91 3.66 -13.22
CA LYS A 113 -14.98 4.73 -13.63
C LYS A 113 -13.53 4.47 -13.18
N ALA A 114 -13.35 3.93 -11.98
CA ALA A 114 -12.04 3.56 -11.48
C ALA A 114 -11.41 2.43 -12.34
N PHE A 115 -12.19 1.43 -12.73
CA PHE A 115 -11.73 0.34 -13.60
C PHE A 115 -11.49 0.81 -15.05
N ASP A 116 -12.37 1.64 -15.60
CA ASP A 116 -12.24 2.23 -16.93
C ASP A 116 -10.91 3.00 -17.07
N THR A 117 -10.44 3.65 -16.00
CA THR A 117 -9.14 4.35 -15.97
C THR A 117 -7.97 3.41 -16.30
N TRP A 118 -8.01 2.17 -15.81
CA TRP A 118 -6.99 1.17 -16.11
C TRP A 118 -7.21 0.51 -17.47
N SER A 119 -8.46 0.22 -17.84
CA SER A 119 -8.80 -0.36 -19.14
C SER A 119 -8.47 0.56 -20.31
N ALA A 120 -8.54 1.88 -20.12
CA ALA A 120 -8.25 2.87 -21.17
C ALA A 120 -6.81 2.79 -21.71
N VAL A 121 -5.86 2.28 -20.93
CA VAL A 121 -4.43 2.25 -21.27
C VAL A 121 -3.81 0.86 -21.19
N THR A 122 -4.61 -0.18 -20.97
CA THR A 122 -4.16 -1.57 -20.89
C THR A 122 -5.06 -2.48 -21.73
N ARG A 123 -4.77 -3.78 -21.78
CA ARG A 123 -5.67 -4.77 -22.38
C ARG A 123 -6.67 -5.36 -21.37
N ILE A 124 -6.63 -4.91 -20.11
CA ILE A 124 -7.45 -5.48 -19.04
C ILE A 124 -8.91 -5.04 -19.24
N THR A 125 -9.83 -5.99 -19.17
CA THR A 125 -11.27 -5.73 -19.02
C THR A 125 -11.72 -6.15 -17.63
N LEU A 126 -12.65 -5.40 -17.04
CA LEU A 126 -13.21 -5.67 -15.71
C LEU A 126 -14.73 -5.66 -15.79
N ASN A 127 -15.35 -6.82 -15.56
CA ASN A 127 -16.80 -6.98 -15.62
C ASN A 127 -17.38 -7.34 -14.24
N GLU A 128 -18.42 -6.62 -13.82
CA GLU A 128 -19.14 -6.96 -12.58
C GLU A 128 -19.88 -8.29 -12.75
N ILE A 129 -19.80 -9.15 -11.75
CA ILE A 129 -20.61 -10.37 -11.65
C ILE A 129 -21.40 -10.35 -10.35
N SER A 130 -22.55 -11.02 -10.34
CA SER A 130 -23.30 -11.28 -9.11
C SER A 130 -22.41 -12.06 -8.14
N LYS A 131 -22.53 -11.74 -6.84
CA LYS A 131 -21.87 -12.48 -5.77
C LYS A 131 -22.18 -13.98 -5.94
N LYS A 132 -21.14 -14.82 -5.98
CA LYS A 132 -21.33 -16.26 -5.91
C LYS A 132 -21.89 -16.58 -4.51
N GLY A 133 -23.09 -17.13 -4.48
CA GLY A 133 -23.72 -17.64 -3.25
C GLY A 133 -22.95 -18.80 -2.64
#